data_AF-A0A0G0BCG7-F1
#
_entry.id   AF-A0A0G0BCG7-F1
#
_cell.length_a   1.000
_cell.length_b   1.000
_cell.length_c   1.000
_cell.angle_alpha   90.00
_cell.angle_beta   90.00
_cell.angle_gamma   90.00
#
_symmetry.space_group_name_H-M   'P 1'
#
loop_
_entity.id
_entity.type
_entity.pdbx_description
1 polymer ?
#
loop_
_entity_poly.entity_id
_entity_poly.type
_entity_poly.pdbx_seq_one_letter_code
_entity_poly.pdbx_strand_id
1 'polypeptide(L)'
;MKKQIINAILLSVAFFLLWQSFTAQKTPNPEQAIPVNQELTVEASKNSFVMGRETRPMLIKISNDTQKVISILYPCQSEIMFDITESSVNQPDEFKACPENGNKTSDLAPSQSISFDLLPFSYSVFPKAGNYNISMFWKYQDSPEIKKSMITWDLKEPSFLIKAWRIIVYRPIYNSLVVLAYYLPNQSVGLAIIILTIIIRTILLLPTNKAMKSQKALQEVQPRLKAIQEKYKGNQAKIAEETVKIWKEYKINPMGSCLPLLLQAPIMIGVFYAVQSGFTFNHEYLIYDFLTHIDILKLKTNFLGILELTERNRFWLPLIVGILQFVQVKLTTIKNNKQNLPVKKENKVKDFDMQDNMQVMQKSMLYVLPIMIAFFSASFPAGIALYWACSTAYGIVQQIFINKKSK
;
A
#
# COMPACT_ATOMS: atom_id res chain seq x y z
N MET A 1 -0.04 31.69 7.57
CA MET A 1 -0.36 30.79 6.44
C MET A 1 0.88 30.28 5.71
N LYS A 2 1.78 31.12 5.15
CA LYS A 2 3.00 30.66 4.43
C LYS A 2 3.84 29.60 5.19
N LYS A 3 4.14 29.84 6.47
CA LYS A 3 4.95 28.91 7.30
C LYS A 3 4.28 27.56 7.59
N GLN A 4 2.95 27.54 7.70
CA GLN A 4 2.17 26.31 7.92
C GLN A 4 2.06 25.46 6.65
N ILE A 5 1.96 26.11 5.48
CA ILE A 5 1.97 25.44 4.17
C ILE A 5 3.35 24.83 3.90
N ILE A 6 4.44 25.53 4.24
CA ILE A 6 5.81 25.00 4.11
C ILE A 6 6.02 23.79 5.03
N ASN A 7 5.58 23.86 6.30
CA ASN A 7 5.69 22.73 7.21
C ASN A 7 4.81 21.54 6.80
N ALA A 8 3.63 21.80 6.21
CA ALA A 8 2.78 20.77 5.62
C ALA A 8 3.46 20.04 4.46
N ILE A 9 4.07 20.80 3.55
CA ILE A 9 4.82 20.27 2.42
C ILE A 9 6.00 19.43 2.95
N LEU A 10 6.77 19.94 3.91
CA LEU A 10 7.89 19.21 4.51
C LEU A 10 7.46 17.92 5.23
N LEU A 11 6.35 17.93 5.98
CA LEU A 11 5.80 16.72 6.62
C LEU A 11 5.27 15.72 5.59
N SER A 12 4.62 16.19 4.53
CA SER A 12 4.16 15.33 3.43
C SER A 12 5.32 14.71 2.66
N VAL A 13 6.41 15.46 2.46
CA VAL A 13 7.65 14.99 1.85
C VAL A 13 8.36 14.00 2.79
N ALA A 14 8.45 14.27 4.09
CA ALA A 14 9.07 13.37 5.06
C ALA A 14 8.29 12.04 5.20
N PHE A 15 6.97 12.10 5.24
CA PHE A 15 6.13 10.91 5.25
C PHE A 15 6.18 10.15 3.91
N PHE A 16 6.24 10.87 2.78
CA PHE A 16 6.45 10.27 1.46
C PHE A 16 7.83 9.60 1.35
N LEU A 17 8.89 10.16 1.94
CA LEU A 17 10.22 9.56 2.00
C LEU A 17 10.27 8.34 2.93
N LEU A 18 9.61 8.41 4.09
CA LEU A 18 9.45 7.25 4.99
C LEU A 18 8.64 6.14 4.32
N TRP A 19 7.59 6.49 3.58
CA TRP A 19 6.79 5.53 2.81
C TRP A 19 7.57 4.98 1.60
N GLN A 20 8.31 5.82 0.88
CA GLN A 20 9.24 5.36 -0.15
C GLN A 20 10.28 4.41 0.44
N SER A 21 10.71 4.57 1.68
CA SER A 21 11.61 3.60 2.32
C SER A 21 10.95 2.22 2.49
N PHE A 22 9.62 2.16 2.62
CA PHE A 22 8.83 0.92 2.61
C PHE A 22 8.52 0.39 1.19
N THR A 23 8.42 1.26 0.18
CA THR A 23 8.01 0.89 -1.20
C THR A 23 9.12 1.01 -2.26
N ALA A 24 10.31 1.49 -1.93
CA ALA A 24 11.38 1.75 -2.89
C ALA A 24 11.85 0.43 -3.50
N GLN A 25 11.64 0.32 -4.82
CA GLN A 25 12.54 -0.40 -5.70
C GLN A 25 13.94 0.16 -5.51
N LYS A 26 14.68 -0.43 -4.56
CA LYS A 26 16.13 -0.33 -4.60
C LYS A 26 16.51 -1.11 -5.85
N THR A 27 16.94 -0.41 -6.90
CA THR A 27 17.76 -1.02 -7.95
C THR A 27 18.81 -1.85 -7.23
N PRO A 28 18.91 -3.16 -7.49
CA PRO A 28 19.92 -3.98 -6.84
C PRO A 28 21.27 -3.37 -7.20
N ASN A 29 22.06 -3.05 -6.19
CA ASN A 29 23.50 -3.03 -6.39
C ASN A 29 23.88 -4.47 -6.74
N PRO A 30 24.73 -4.71 -7.75
CA PRO A 30 25.18 -6.06 -8.06
C PRO A 30 25.86 -6.63 -6.82
N GLU A 31 25.16 -7.53 -6.13
CA GLU A 31 25.72 -8.33 -5.05
C GLU A 31 26.56 -9.41 -5.74
N GLN A 32 27.83 -9.50 -5.34
CA GLN A 32 28.90 -10.18 -6.06
C GLN A 32 28.49 -11.56 -6.61
N ALA A 33 28.56 -11.69 -7.94
CA ALA A 33 28.44 -12.96 -8.64
C ALA A 33 29.51 -13.93 -8.13
N ILE A 34 29.08 -15.14 -7.76
CA ILE A 34 29.98 -16.27 -7.53
C ILE A 34 30.50 -16.68 -8.91
N PRO A 35 31.82 -16.70 -9.18
CA PRO A 35 32.31 -17.05 -10.49
C PRO A 35 32.19 -18.56 -10.66
N VAL A 36 31.23 -18.99 -11.47
CA VAL A 36 31.28 -20.31 -12.10
C VAL A 36 31.76 -20.04 -13.52
N ASN A 37 32.93 -20.56 -13.88
CA ASN A 37 33.53 -20.47 -15.21
C ASN A 37 32.49 -20.79 -16.31
N GLN A 38 31.83 -19.78 -16.90
CA GLN A 38 30.81 -20.03 -17.92
C GLN A 38 30.81 -18.93 -18.98
N GLU A 39 30.94 -19.38 -20.22
CA GLU A 39 30.87 -18.63 -21.49
C GLU A 39 29.55 -17.83 -21.65
N LEU A 40 28.50 -18.22 -20.93
CA LEU A 40 27.22 -17.52 -20.82
C LEU A 40 26.95 -17.23 -19.33
N THR A 41 26.92 -15.96 -18.95
CA THR A 41 26.65 -15.54 -17.57
C THR A 41 25.15 -15.40 -17.34
N VAL A 42 24.60 -16.22 -16.44
CA VAL A 42 23.22 -16.11 -15.95
C VAL A 42 23.25 -15.53 -14.55
N GLU A 43 22.83 -14.28 -14.41
CA GLU A 43 22.81 -13.56 -13.15
C GLU A 43 21.39 -13.29 -12.69
N ALA A 44 21.14 -13.59 -11.43
CA ALA A 44 19.92 -13.15 -10.79
C ALA A 44 20.10 -11.76 -10.19
N SER A 45 19.06 -10.94 -10.28
CA SER A 45 19.04 -9.66 -9.58
C SER A 45 19.21 -9.80 -8.06
N LYS A 46 18.84 -10.96 -7.48
CA LYS A 46 19.12 -11.39 -6.11
C LYS A 46 19.11 -12.92 -6.03
N ASN A 47 19.91 -13.48 -5.14
CA ASN A 47 19.99 -14.92 -4.93
C ASN A 47 18.97 -15.43 -3.89
N SER A 48 18.24 -14.54 -3.22
CA SER A 48 17.15 -14.91 -2.31
C SER A 48 15.97 -13.95 -2.34
N PHE A 49 14.77 -14.51 -2.22
CA PHE A 49 13.50 -13.79 -2.16
C PHE A 49 12.67 -14.27 -0.97
N VAL A 50 11.75 -13.43 -0.50
CA VAL A 50 10.75 -13.82 0.51
C VAL A 50 9.43 -13.92 -0.21
N MET A 51 8.83 -15.11 -0.22
CA MET A 51 7.53 -15.36 -0.85
C MET A 51 6.48 -14.41 -0.28
N GLY A 52 5.62 -13.81 -1.12
CA GLY A 52 4.61 -12.85 -0.64
C GLY A 52 5.12 -11.41 -0.53
N ARG A 53 6.38 -11.14 -0.85
CA ARG A 53 6.98 -9.80 -0.84
C ARG A 53 7.70 -9.46 -2.14
N GLU A 54 7.25 -10.03 -3.26
CA GLU A 54 7.89 -9.85 -4.56
C GLU A 54 7.56 -8.48 -5.19
N THR A 55 7.67 -7.39 -4.44
CA THR A 55 7.59 -6.02 -4.97
C THR A 55 8.85 -5.65 -5.77
N ARG A 56 9.73 -6.63 -6.07
CA ARG A 56 10.97 -6.48 -6.83
C ARG A 56 10.95 -7.53 -7.94
N PRO A 57 11.28 -7.14 -9.18
CA PRO A 57 11.26 -8.06 -10.29
C PRO A 57 12.29 -9.17 -10.04
N MET A 58 11.89 -10.42 -10.25
CA MET A 58 12.79 -11.57 -10.20
C MET A 58 13.49 -11.65 -11.55
N LEU A 59 14.43 -10.72 -11.75
CA LEU A 59 15.14 -10.61 -13.02
C LEU A 59 16.23 -11.68 -13.12
N ILE A 60 16.13 -12.51 -14.14
CA ILE A 60 17.25 -13.31 -14.66
C ILE A 60 17.83 -12.54 -15.84
N LYS A 61 19.06 -12.06 -15.69
CA LYS A 61 19.84 -11.46 -16.76
C LYS A 61 20.74 -12.53 -17.36
N ILE A 62 20.63 -12.73 -18.66
CA ILE A 62 21.48 -13.63 -19.44
C ILE A 62 22.40 -12.73 -20.26
N SER A 63 23.70 -12.94 -20.17
CA SER A 63 24.70 -12.19 -20.95
C SER A 63 25.55 -13.18 -21.76
N ASN A 64 25.71 -12.89 -23.05
CA ASN A 64 26.65 -13.61 -23.91
C ASN A 64 28.03 -12.94 -23.81
N ASP A 65 28.92 -13.53 -23.03
CA ASP A 65 30.29 -13.02 -22.84
C ASP A 65 31.27 -13.61 -23.87
N THR A 66 30.77 -14.35 -24.86
CA THR A 66 31.58 -14.94 -25.94
C THR A 66 31.62 -14.08 -27.20
N GLN A 67 32.58 -14.39 -28.07
CA GLN A 67 32.71 -13.79 -29.40
C GLN A 67 31.81 -14.47 -30.46
N LYS A 68 30.99 -15.46 -30.07
CA LYS A 68 30.13 -16.24 -30.98
C LYS A 68 28.66 -16.01 -30.68
N VAL A 69 27.81 -16.19 -31.68
CA VAL A 69 26.35 -16.11 -31.51
C VAL A 69 25.87 -17.36 -30.77
N ILE A 70 25.07 -17.16 -29.73
CA ILE A 70 24.48 -18.23 -28.93
C ILE A 70 22.99 -18.31 -29.24
N SER A 71 22.51 -19.51 -29.59
CA SER A 71 21.09 -19.79 -29.72
C SER A 71 20.57 -20.40 -28.42
N ILE A 72 19.63 -19.71 -27.77
CA ILE A 72 18.84 -20.24 -26.67
C ILE A 72 17.82 -21.22 -27.25
N LEU A 73 17.82 -22.43 -26.71
CA LEU A 73 16.84 -23.45 -27.08
C LEU A 73 15.53 -23.14 -26.34
N TYR A 74 14.39 -23.30 -27.03
CA TYR A 74 13.00 -23.02 -26.56
C TYR A 74 12.47 -21.57 -26.66
N PRO A 75 12.53 -20.90 -27.83
CA PRO A 75 11.87 -19.61 -28.04
C PRO A 75 10.34 -19.83 -28.26
N CYS A 76 9.62 -20.22 -27.22
CA CYS A 76 8.15 -20.28 -27.14
C CYS A 76 7.42 -20.85 -28.38
N GLN A 77 7.63 -22.14 -28.68
CA GLN A 77 6.65 -22.96 -29.43
C GLN A 77 6.23 -24.23 -28.68
N SER A 78 7.03 -24.69 -27.72
CA SER A 78 6.64 -25.68 -26.72
C SER A 78 7.39 -25.35 -25.44
N GLU A 79 6.63 -25.01 -24.39
CA GLU A 79 6.97 -25.30 -22.99
C GLU A 79 8.36 -24.82 -22.49
N ILE A 80 8.38 -23.65 -21.81
CA ILE A 80 9.46 -23.02 -20.98
C ILE A 80 10.85 -22.83 -21.58
N MET A 81 11.41 -21.64 -21.33
CA MET A 81 12.84 -21.34 -21.48
C MET A 81 13.72 -21.89 -20.33
N PHE A 82 13.12 -22.36 -19.23
CA PHE A 82 13.82 -22.70 -17.98
C PHE A 82 13.27 -23.99 -17.36
N ASP A 83 14.17 -24.88 -16.92
CA ASP A 83 13.82 -26.04 -16.09
C ASP A 83 14.07 -25.69 -14.61
N ILE A 84 13.03 -25.81 -13.78
CA ILE A 84 13.02 -25.32 -12.40
C ILE A 84 12.77 -26.50 -11.47
N THR A 85 13.80 -26.87 -10.71
CA THR A 85 13.75 -28.05 -9.84
C THR A 85 13.94 -27.66 -8.38
N GLU A 86 13.08 -28.17 -7.50
CA GLU A 86 13.30 -28.04 -6.06
C GLU A 86 14.45 -28.98 -5.65
N SER A 87 15.50 -28.45 -5.02
CA SER A 87 16.71 -29.19 -4.64
C SER A 87 16.45 -30.40 -3.71
N SER A 88 15.26 -30.50 -3.11
CA SER A 88 14.89 -31.55 -2.15
C SER A 88 14.12 -32.72 -2.78
N VAL A 89 13.63 -32.58 -4.03
CA VAL A 89 12.75 -33.55 -4.68
C VAL A 89 13.41 -34.07 -5.97
N ASN A 90 13.66 -35.38 -6.05
CA ASN A 90 14.23 -36.06 -7.22
C ASN A 90 13.25 -36.19 -8.42
N GLN A 91 12.20 -35.38 -8.46
CA GLN A 91 11.27 -35.29 -9.59
C GLN A 91 11.02 -33.81 -9.93
N PRO A 92 11.34 -33.37 -11.16
CA PRO A 92 11.12 -32.01 -11.60
C PRO A 92 9.62 -31.77 -11.83
N ASP A 93 8.99 -30.92 -11.01
CA ASP A 93 7.73 -30.30 -11.43
C ASP A 93 8.07 -29.25 -12.51
N GLU A 94 7.83 -29.58 -13.78
CA GLU A 94 8.12 -28.69 -14.91
C GLU A 94 7.08 -27.54 -14.99
N PHE A 95 7.48 -26.31 -14.65
CA PHE A 95 6.57 -25.15 -14.66
C PHE A 95 6.68 -24.27 -15.91
N LYS A 96 5.63 -24.26 -16.75
CA LYS A 96 5.67 -23.72 -18.12
C LYS A 96 5.17 -22.28 -18.26
N ALA A 97 6.03 -21.36 -18.72
CA ALA A 97 5.78 -19.92 -18.78
C ALA A 97 6.40 -19.26 -20.04
N CYS A 98 5.60 -18.46 -20.78
CA CYS A 98 6.04 -17.68 -21.96
C CYS A 98 5.53 -16.23 -21.88
N PRO A 99 6.35 -15.22 -22.25
CA PRO A 99 5.91 -13.82 -22.28
C PRO A 99 5.00 -13.51 -23.48
N GLU A 100 3.95 -12.69 -23.28
CA GLU A 100 2.93 -12.34 -24.31
C GLU A 100 3.51 -11.57 -25.53
N ASN A 101 4.61 -10.84 -25.35
CA ASN A 101 5.31 -10.16 -26.44
C ASN A 101 6.50 -10.99 -26.92
N GLY A 102 6.19 -11.99 -27.75
CA GLY A 102 7.16 -12.83 -28.44
C GLY A 102 8.02 -12.05 -29.44
N ASN A 103 9.09 -11.40 -28.95
CA ASN A 103 10.21 -11.08 -29.82
C ASN A 103 11.02 -12.35 -30.07
N LYS A 104 10.87 -12.87 -31.29
CA LYS A 104 11.52 -14.06 -31.86
C LYS A 104 13.03 -13.87 -32.11
N THR A 105 13.82 -13.57 -31.09
CA THR A 105 15.27 -13.75 -31.22
C THR A 105 15.71 -14.80 -30.23
N SER A 106 15.76 -16.02 -30.73
CA SER A 106 16.44 -17.17 -30.12
C SER A 106 17.94 -16.93 -29.98
N ASP A 107 18.49 -15.95 -30.68
CA ASP A 107 19.93 -15.78 -30.84
C ASP A 107 20.41 -14.52 -30.09
N LEU A 108 21.40 -14.69 -29.20
CA LEU A 108 22.14 -13.61 -28.56
C LEU A 108 23.44 -13.37 -29.33
N ALA A 109 23.61 -12.15 -29.84
CA ALA A 109 24.89 -11.69 -30.38
C ALA A 109 25.96 -11.54 -29.27
N PRO A 110 27.26 -11.51 -29.62
CA PRO A 110 28.34 -11.21 -28.68
C PRO A 110 28.07 -9.94 -27.86
N SER A 111 28.31 -9.99 -26.55
CA SER A 111 28.09 -8.89 -25.60
C SER A 111 26.64 -8.39 -25.47
N GLN A 112 25.66 -9.12 -26.02
CA GLN A 112 24.24 -8.84 -25.82
C GLN A 112 23.75 -9.44 -24.49
N SER A 113 22.78 -8.77 -23.86
CA SER A 113 22.08 -9.33 -22.69
C SER A 113 20.57 -9.23 -22.81
N ILE A 114 19.87 -10.20 -22.24
CA ILE A 114 18.40 -10.26 -22.16
C ILE A 114 18.00 -10.46 -20.70
N SER A 115 16.98 -9.74 -20.26
CA SER A 115 16.45 -9.85 -18.90
C SER A 115 15.03 -10.42 -18.93
N PHE A 116 14.80 -11.47 -18.13
CA PHE A 116 13.48 -12.09 -17.95
C PHE A 116 12.97 -11.79 -16.55
N ASP A 117 11.76 -11.26 -16.43
CA ASP A 117 11.10 -11.09 -15.14
C ASP A 117 10.27 -12.34 -14.82
N LEU A 118 10.69 -13.08 -13.80
CA LEU A 118 9.96 -14.24 -13.29
C LEU A 118 8.89 -13.87 -12.25
N LEU A 119 8.75 -12.58 -11.91
CA LEU A 119 7.72 -12.11 -11.00
C LEU A 119 6.29 -12.53 -11.40
N PRO A 120 5.88 -12.50 -12.69
CA PRO A 120 4.53 -12.94 -13.08
C PRO A 120 4.26 -14.40 -12.72
N PHE A 121 5.30 -15.23 -12.73
CA PHE A 121 5.20 -16.67 -12.53
C PHE A 121 5.58 -17.08 -11.11
N SER A 122 5.78 -16.14 -10.18
CA SER A 122 6.35 -16.41 -8.86
C SER A 122 5.57 -17.47 -8.07
N TYR A 123 4.24 -17.39 -8.06
CA TYR A 123 3.40 -18.34 -7.32
C TYR A 123 3.01 -19.58 -8.11
N SER A 124 3.06 -19.54 -9.44
CA SER A 124 2.84 -20.74 -10.27
C SER A 124 4.08 -21.63 -10.27
N VAL A 125 5.28 -21.03 -10.28
CA VAL A 125 6.58 -21.72 -10.35
C VAL A 125 7.15 -22.05 -8.98
N PHE A 126 6.91 -21.20 -7.97
CA PHE A 126 7.44 -21.38 -6.62
C PHE A 126 6.31 -21.55 -5.60
N PRO A 127 5.69 -22.75 -5.51
CA PRO A 127 4.53 -22.98 -4.63
C PRO A 127 4.91 -23.02 -3.14
N LYS A 128 6.18 -23.29 -2.80
CA LYS A 128 6.68 -23.44 -1.41
C LYS A 128 8.02 -22.73 -1.24
N ALA A 129 8.37 -22.40 0.00
CA ALA A 129 9.74 -21.95 0.28
C ALA A 129 10.71 -23.13 0.13
N GLY A 130 11.88 -22.87 -0.44
CA GLY A 130 12.86 -23.91 -0.74
C GLY A 130 14.00 -23.41 -1.62
N ASN A 131 14.96 -24.29 -1.85
CA ASN A 131 16.08 -24.03 -2.75
C ASN A 131 15.71 -24.51 -4.16
N TYR A 132 15.58 -23.59 -5.09
CA TYR A 132 15.24 -23.85 -6.47
C TYR A 132 16.48 -23.78 -7.35
N ASN A 133 16.59 -24.71 -8.28
CA ASN A 133 17.62 -24.72 -9.30
C ASN A 133 16.99 -24.41 -10.64
N ILE A 134 17.39 -23.28 -11.22
CA ILE A 134 16.92 -22.85 -12.53
C ILE A 134 18.00 -23.18 -13.54
N SER A 135 17.62 -24.01 -14.50
CA SER A 135 18.48 -24.52 -15.56
C SER A 135 18.06 -23.95 -16.91
N MET A 136 19.03 -23.57 -17.72
CA MET A 136 18.84 -23.09 -19.08
C MET A 136 19.70 -23.90 -20.06
N PHE A 137 19.14 -24.22 -21.21
CA PHE A 137 19.83 -24.93 -22.29
C PHE A 137 20.11 -23.99 -23.47
N TRP A 138 21.34 -24.01 -23.97
CA TRP A 138 21.78 -23.16 -25.07
C TRP A 138 22.81 -23.89 -25.93
N LYS A 139 23.04 -23.40 -27.15
CA LYS A 139 24.09 -23.92 -28.04
C LYS A 139 24.75 -22.79 -28.82
N TYR A 140 25.96 -23.01 -29.30
CA TYR A 140 26.54 -22.13 -30.31
C TYR A 140 25.83 -22.35 -31.65
N GLN A 141 25.64 -21.29 -32.43
CA GLN A 141 25.01 -21.40 -33.75
C GLN A 141 25.77 -22.37 -34.68
N ASP A 142 27.09 -22.43 -34.54
CA ASP A 142 28.00 -23.25 -35.35
C ASP A 142 28.33 -24.63 -34.74
N SER A 143 27.70 -25.01 -33.61
CA SER A 143 27.97 -26.29 -32.94
C SER A 143 26.68 -27.05 -32.62
N PRO A 144 26.64 -28.38 -32.80
CA PRO A 144 25.52 -29.20 -32.37
C PRO A 144 25.52 -29.46 -30.84
N GLU A 145 26.57 -29.09 -30.11
CA GLU A 145 26.70 -29.33 -28.66
C GLU A 145 25.75 -28.43 -27.85
N ILE A 146 24.90 -29.04 -27.02
CA ILE A 146 23.98 -28.36 -26.10
C ILE A 146 24.68 -28.19 -24.75
N LYS A 147 24.77 -26.95 -24.29
CA LYS A 147 25.32 -26.56 -22.99
C LYS A 147 24.20 -26.20 -22.02
N LYS A 148 24.44 -26.44 -20.72
CA LYS A 148 23.51 -26.18 -19.62
C LYS A 148 24.13 -25.17 -18.65
N SER A 149 23.42 -24.08 -18.37
CA SER A 149 23.76 -23.10 -17.33
C SER A 149 22.75 -23.20 -16.20
N MET A 150 23.20 -23.09 -14.94
CA MET A 150 22.37 -23.34 -13.76
C MET A 150 22.59 -22.27 -12.70
N ILE A 151 21.50 -21.75 -12.14
CA ILE A 151 21.52 -20.84 -11.00
C ILE A 151 20.71 -21.43 -9.85
N THR A 152 21.18 -21.22 -8.63
CA THR A 152 20.46 -21.62 -7.41
C THR A 152 19.81 -20.40 -6.77
N TRP A 153 18.54 -20.54 -6.40
CA TRP A 153 17.73 -19.54 -5.73
C TRP A 153 17.17 -20.05 -4.41
N ASP A 154 17.32 -19.25 -3.37
CA ASP A 154 16.75 -19.51 -2.05
C ASP A 154 15.45 -18.71 -1.87
N LEU A 155 14.31 -19.40 -1.88
CA LEU A 155 13.02 -18.79 -1.56
C LEU A 155 12.70 -19.02 -0.08
N LYS A 156 12.72 -17.94 0.70
CA LYS A 156 12.49 -17.98 2.14
C LYS A 156 11.01 -17.91 2.49
N GLU A 157 10.65 -18.65 3.53
CA GLU A 157 9.32 -18.57 4.14
C GLU A 157 8.99 -17.14 4.59
N PRO A 158 7.76 -16.65 4.34
CA PRO A 158 7.35 -15.35 4.84
C PRO A 158 7.27 -15.36 6.36
N SER A 159 7.68 -14.24 6.98
CA SER A 159 7.55 -14.04 8.42
C SER A 159 6.07 -14.15 8.85
N PHE A 160 5.84 -14.53 10.11
CA PHE A 160 4.50 -14.68 10.68
C PHE A 160 3.57 -13.49 10.37
N LEU A 161 4.05 -12.26 10.54
CA LEU A 161 3.25 -11.06 10.28
C LEU A 161 2.78 -10.93 8.82
N ILE A 162 3.59 -11.39 7.86
CA ILE A 162 3.25 -11.34 6.43
C ILE A 162 2.19 -12.40 6.13
N LYS A 163 2.35 -13.62 6.69
CA LYS A 163 1.33 -14.68 6.61
C LYS A 163 0.00 -14.19 7.20
N ALA A 164 0.04 -13.62 8.40
CA ALA A 164 -1.13 -13.07 9.06
C ALA A 164 -1.78 -11.94 8.24
N TRP A 165 -0.99 -10.99 7.73
CA TRP A 165 -1.47 -9.92 6.85
C TRP A 165 -2.19 -10.45 5.61
N ARG A 166 -1.58 -11.43 4.93
CA ARG A 166 -2.16 -12.04 3.73
C ARG A 166 -3.51 -12.69 4.05
N ILE A 167 -3.57 -13.47 5.12
CA ILE A 167 -4.77 -14.23 5.50
C ILE A 167 -5.89 -13.32 6.03
N ILE A 168 -5.56 -12.33 6.85
CA ILE A 168 -6.55 -11.52 7.59
C ILE A 168 -7.03 -10.32 6.76
N VAL A 169 -6.15 -9.72 5.95
CA VAL A 169 -6.44 -8.45 5.29
C VAL A 169 -6.44 -8.59 3.78
N TYR A 170 -5.31 -8.99 3.19
CA TYR A 170 -5.15 -8.92 1.74
C TYR A 170 -6.08 -9.88 0.98
N ARG A 171 -6.03 -11.17 1.32
CA ARG A 171 -6.82 -12.22 0.64
C ARG A 171 -8.34 -11.98 0.79
N PRO A 172 -8.88 -11.68 1.98
CA PRO A 172 -10.30 -11.39 2.12
C PRO A 172 -10.75 -10.16 1.33
N ILE A 173 -9.97 -9.07 1.35
CA ILE A 173 -10.30 -7.85 0.59
C ILE A 173 -10.29 -8.12 -0.91
N TYR A 174 -9.26 -8.80 -1.43
CA TYR A 174 -9.15 -9.12 -2.85
C TYR A 174 -10.33 -9.98 -3.32
N ASN A 175 -10.63 -11.07 -2.62
CA ASN A 175 -11.75 -11.95 -2.97
C ASN A 175 -13.11 -11.25 -2.82
N SER A 176 -13.27 -10.39 -1.81
CA SER A 176 -14.48 -9.58 -1.67
C SER A 176 -14.68 -8.66 -2.87
N LEU A 177 -13.60 -8.02 -3.35
CA LEU A 177 -13.66 -7.20 -4.57
C LEU A 177 -14.01 -8.03 -5.79
N VAL A 178 -13.41 -9.21 -5.97
CA VAL A 178 -13.70 -10.12 -7.09
C VAL A 178 -15.17 -10.55 -7.09
N VAL A 179 -15.68 -11.01 -5.95
CA VAL A 179 -17.08 -11.44 -5.80
C VAL A 179 -18.03 -10.27 -6.05
N LEU A 180 -17.79 -9.13 -5.41
CA LEU A 180 -18.64 -7.95 -5.59
C LEU A 180 -18.61 -7.49 -7.05
N ALA A 181 -17.43 -7.40 -7.68
CA ALA A 181 -17.32 -7.00 -9.07
C ALA A 181 -18.08 -7.97 -9.98
N TYR A 182 -17.91 -9.28 -9.79
CA TYR A 182 -18.60 -10.31 -10.59
C TYR A 182 -20.13 -10.16 -10.59
N TYR A 183 -20.74 -9.92 -9.42
CA TYR A 183 -22.20 -9.79 -9.30
C TYR A 183 -22.74 -8.40 -9.69
N LEU A 184 -21.87 -7.40 -9.89
CA LEU A 184 -22.28 -6.04 -10.20
C LEU A 184 -22.42 -5.80 -11.71
N PRO A 185 -23.27 -4.83 -12.11
CA PRO A 185 -23.41 -4.44 -13.51
C PRO A 185 -22.04 -4.10 -14.13
N ASN A 186 -21.83 -4.55 -15.36
CA ASN A 186 -20.61 -4.34 -16.13
C ASN A 186 -19.33 -4.93 -15.49
N GLN A 187 -19.46 -5.83 -14.51
CA GLN A 187 -18.33 -6.41 -13.78
C GLN A 187 -17.39 -5.33 -13.22
N SER A 188 -17.98 -4.23 -12.74
CA SER A 188 -17.25 -3.01 -12.40
C SER A 188 -16.56 -3.12 -11.05
N VAL A 189 -15.22 -3.09 -11.08
CA VAL A 189 -14.40 -3.02 -9.87
C VAL A 189 -14.67 -1.73 -9.08
N GLY A 190 -14.98 -0.62 -9.76
CA GLY A 190 -15.23 0.65 -9.09
C GLY A 190 -16.48 0.61 -8.22
N LEU A 191 -17.58 0.00 -8.72
CA LEU A 191 -18.77 -0.25 -7.90
C LEU A 191 -18.46 -1.22 -6.75
N ALA A 192 -17.64 -2.23 -7.00
CA ALA A 192 -17.21 -3.16 -5.96
C ALA A 192 -16.46 -2.46 -4.82
N ILE A 193 -15.55 -1.52 -5.14
CA ILE A 193 -14.84 -0.70 -4.14
C ILE A 193 -15.82 0.12 -3.31
N ILE A 194 -16.81 0.76 -3.94
CA ILE A 194 -17.82 1.58 -3.23
C ILE A 194 -18.62 0.73 -2.25
N ILE A 195 -19.15 -0.41 -2.72
CA ILE A 195 -19.96 -1.31 -1.90
C ILE A 195 -19.12 -1.94 -0.78
N LEU A 196 -17.92 -2.40 -1.09
CA LEU A 196 -16.99 -2.92 -0.09
C LEU A 196 -16.71 -1.87 1.00
N THR A 197 -16.50 -0.62 0.61
CA THR A 197 -16.28 0.48 1.55
C THR A 197 -17.46 0.65 2.50
N ILE A 198 -18.69 0.61 1.98
CA ILE A 198 -19.92 0.71 2.78
C ILE A 198 -20.04 -0.47 3.74
N ILE A 199 -19.81 -1.70 3.26
CA ILE A 199 -19.85 -2.92 4.08
C ILE A 199 -18.86 -2.81 5.24
N ILE A 200 -17.59 -2.52 4.93
CA ILE A 200 -16.54 -2.42 5.94
C ILE A 200 -16.86 -1.30 6.94
N ARG A 201 -17.28 -0.13 6.46
CA ARG A 201 -17.65 1.00 7.34
C ARG A 201 -18.85 0.67 8.22
N THR A 202 -19.78 -0.15 7.76
CA THR A 202 -20.93 -0.61 8.54
C THR A 202 -20.50 -1.58 9.63
N ILE A 203 -19.63 -2.54 9.32
CA ILE A 203 -19.03 -3.46 10.31
C ILE A 203 -18.26 -2.67 11.38
N LEU A 204 -17.48 -1.67 10.95
CA LEU A 204 -16.69 -0.81 11.84
C LEU A 204 -17.50 0.30 12.52
N LEU A 205 -18.81 0.39 12.29
CA LEU A 205 -19.65 1.46 12.83
C LEU A 205 -19.66 1.46 14.37
N LEU A 206 -19.71 0.27 14.99
CA LEU A 206 -19.75 0.14 16.44
C LEU A 206 -18.48 0.68 17.13
N PRO A 207 -17.26 0.23 16.78
CA PRO A 207 -16.05 0.77 17.40
C PRO A 207 -15.81 2.25 17.06
N THR A 208 -16.10 2.67 15.83
CA THR A 208 -15.93 4.08 15.43
C THR A 208 -16.89 5.03 16.17
N ASN A 209 -18.12 4.59 16.47
CA ASN A 209 -19.05 5.35 17.31
C ASN A 209 -18.52 5.56 18.74
N LYS A 210 -17.88 4.55 19.34
CA LYS A 210 -17.25 4.69 20.66
C LYS A 210 -16.07 5.68 20.61
N ALA A 211 -15.25 5.60 19.57
CA ALA A 211 -14.14 6.53 19.34
C ALA A 211 -14.61 7.98 19.24
N MET A 212 -15.65 8.26 18.45
CA MET A 212 -16.19 9.62 18.28
C MET A 212 -16.83 10.17 19.56
N LYS A 213 -17.47 9.33 20.38
CA LYS A 213 -17.95 9.74 21.72
C LYS A 213 -16.79 10.18 22.61
N SER A 214 -15.69 9.42 22.64
CA SER A 214 -14.49 9.80 23.39
C SER A 214 -13.89 11.11 22.88
N GLN A 215 -13.86 11.31 21.56
CA GLN A 215 -13.38 12.54 20.94
C GLN A 215 -14.25 13.76 21.33
N LYS A 216 -15.58 13.59 21.38
CA LYS A 216 -16.49 14.65 21.84
C LYS A 216 -16.26 15.01 23.32
N ALA A 217 -16.14 14.02 24.19
CA ALA A 217 -15.84 14.26 25.61
C ALA A 217 -14.52 15.03 25.80
N LEU A 218 -13.49 14.71 25.00
CA LEU A 218 -12.23 15.45 25.01
C LEU A 218 -12.41 16.92 24.58
N GLN A 219 -13.30 17.21 23.63
CA GLN A 219 -13.62 18.58 23.22
C GLN A 219 -14.33 19.36 24.34
N GLU A 220 -15.27 18.73 25.06
CA GLU A 220 -16.00 19.35 26.17
C GLU A 220 -15.08 19.73 27.34
N VAL A 221 -13.99 18.97 27.54
CA VAL A 221 -13.01 19.20 28.60
C VAL A 221 -11.90 20.17 28.21
N GLN A 222 -11.75 20.53 26.93
CA GLN A 222 -10.77 21.54 26.48
C GLN A 222 -10.73 22.85 27.27
N PRO A 223 -11.85 23.51 27.64
CA PRO A 223 -11.78 24.74 28.43
C PRO A 223 -11.13 24.52 29.81
N ARG A 224 -11.35 23.36 30.45
CA ARG A 224 -10.72 23.02 31.74
C ARG A 224 -9.23 22.73 31.58
N LEU A 225 -8.85 22.06 30.50
CA LEU A 225 -7.44 21.85 30.16
C LEU A 225 -6.72 23.17 29.93
N LYS A 226 -7.37 24.15 29.27
CA LYS A 226 -6.82 25.51 29.12
C LYS A 226 -6.64 26.21 30.47
N ALA A 227 -7.61 26.10 31.38
CA ALA A 227 -7.50 26.68 32.71
C ALA A 227 -6.34 26.08 33.53
N ILE A 228 -6.09 24.76 33.44
CA ILE A 228 -4.94 24.10 34.07
C ILE A 228 -3.62 24.62 33.46
N GLN A 229 -3.55 24.71 32.13
CA GLN A 229 -2.37 25.21 31.43
C GLN A 229 -2.05 26.65 31.86
N GLU A 230 -3.07 27.49 32.04
CA GLU A 230 -2.91 28.87 32.51
C GLU A 230 -2.51 28.95 33.99
N LYS A 231 -3.08 28.10 34.85
CA LYS A 231 -2.78 28.05 36.29
C LYS A 231 -1.36 27.58 36.60
N TYR A 232 -0.82 26.66 35.79
CA TYR A 232 0.49 26.04 36.01
C TYR A 232 1.50 26.37 34.90
N LYS A 233 1.39 27.55 34.27
CA LYS A 233 2.36 28.02 33.27
C LYS A 233 3.80 27.85 33.77
N GLY A 234 4.66 27.26 32.95
CA GLY A 234 6.06 26.95 33.29
C GLY A 234 6.29 25.61 34.01
N ASN A 235 5.26 24.93 34.51
CA ASN A 235 5.39 23.63 35.17
C ASN A 235 4.71 22.50 34.36
N GLN A 236 5.44 21.97 33.38
CA GLN A 236 4.96 20.93 32.47
C GLN A 236 4.56 19.62 33.19
N ALA A 237 5.29 19.26 34.25
CA ALA A 237 4.98 18.06 35.03
C ALA A 237 3.61 18.17 35.70
N LYS A 238 3.30 19.33 36.30
CA LYS A 238 2.02 19.56 36.96
C LYS A 238 0.86 19.70 35.97
N ILE A 239 1.10 20.30 34.80
CA ILE A 239 0.12 20.34 33.70
C ILE A 239 -0.22 18.92 33.24
N ALA A 240 0.79 18.05 33.04
CA ALA A 240 0.59 16.67 32.63
C ALA A 240 -0.17 15.86 33.69
N GLU A 241 0.19 16.00 34.96
CA GLU A 241 -0.47 15.32 36.08
C GLU A 241 -1.95 15.69 36.20
N GLU A 242 -2.27 16.99 36.23
CA GLU A 242 -3.64 17.49 36.34
C GLU A 242 -4.47 17.15 35.09
N THR A 243 -3.85 17.14 33.91
CA THR A 243 -4.49 16.67 32.66
C THR A 243 -4.89 15.20 32.76
N VAL A 244 -4.02 14.34 33.31
CA VAL A 244 -4.32 12.92 33.52
C VAL A 244 -5.41 12.72 34.58
N LYS A 245 -5.40 13.51 35.68
CA LYS A 245 -6.45 13.48 36.71
C LYS A 245 -7.81 13.79 36.11
N ILE A 246 -7.91 14.87 35.33
CA ILE A 246 -9.13 15.22 34.60
C ILE A 246 -9.55 14.08 33.67
N TRP A 247 -8.64 13.50 32.87
CA TRP A 247 -9.03 12.39 31.99
C TRP A 247 -9.60 11.20 32.76
N LYS A 248 -9.07 10.88 33.95
CA LYS A 248 -9.59 9.83 34.83
C LYS A 248 -10.95 10.18 35.42
N GLU A 249 -11.11 11.41 35.93
CA GLU A 249 -12.36 11.91 36.51
C GLU A 249 -13.50 11.87 35.47
N TYR A 250 -13.22 12.32 34.25
CA TYR A 250 -14.18 12.32 33.14
C TYR A 250 -14.24 10.99 32.37
N LYS A 251 -13.48 9.97 32.80
CA LYS A 251 -13.38 8.65 32.16
C LYS A 251 -13.11 8.74 30.64
N ILE A 252 -12.29 9.71 30.23
CA ILE A 252 -11.94 9.96 28.83
C ILE A 252 -10.75 9.07 28.44
N ASN A 253 -10.88 8.35 27.32
CA ASN A 253 -9.76 7.61 26.74
C ASN A 253 -9.10 8.43 25.63
N PRO A 254 -7.88 8.99 25.85
CA PRO A 254 -7.17 9.78 24.83
C PRO A 254 -6.83 8.94 23.59
N MET A 255 -6.53 7.65 23.75
CA MET A 255 -6.23 6.73 22.64
C MET A 255 -7.47 6.38 21.81
N GLY A 256 -8.68 6.61 22.35
CA GLY A 256 -9.92 6.44 21.59
C GLY A 256 -10.02 7.37 20.38
N SER A 257 -9.31 8.51 20.39
CA SER A 257 -9.40 9.51 19.31
C SER A 257 -8.60 9.13 18.05
N CYS A 258 -7.55 8.32 18.16
CA CYS A 258 -6.76 7.84 17.00
C CYS A 258 -7.21 6.47 16.49
N LEU A 259 -8.07 5.77 17.24
CA LEU A 259 -8.57 4.43 16.90
C LEU A 259 -9.18 4.34 15.48
N PRO A 260 -9.99 5.31 14.99
CA PRO A 260 -10.55 5.22 13.64
C PRO A 260 -9.47 5.19 12.55
N LEU A 261 -8.37 5.94 12.72
CA LEU A 261 -7.27 5.98 11.78
C LEU A 261 -6.47 4.68 11.79
N LEU A 262 -6.17 4.15 12.98
CA LEU A 262 -5.43 2.90 13.14
C LEU A 262 -6.20 1.70 12.56
N LEU A 263 -7.52 1.68 12.75
CA LEU A 263 -8.36 0.62 12.22
C LEU A 263 -8.51 0.71 10.69
N GLN A 264 -8.51 1.92 10.14
CA GLN A 264 -8.68 2.16 8.71
C GLN A 264 -7.39 1.90 7.90
N ALA A 265 -6.21 2.10 8.48
CA ALA A 265 -4.94 1.97 7.76
C ALA A 265 -4.72 0.56 7.15
N PRO A 266 -4.89 -0.56 7.89
CA PRO A 266 -4.80 -1.91 7.32
C PRO A 266 -5.76 -2.11 6.13
N ILE A 267 -7.00 -1.66 6.25
CA ILE A 267 -7.99 -1.85 5.18
C ILE A 267 -7.59 -1.07 3.93
N MET A 268 -7.17 0.18 4.10
CA MET A 268 -6.74 1.01 2.98
C MET A 268 -5.53 0.41 2.26
N ILE A 269 -4.55 -0.11 3.01
CA ILE A 269 -3.38 -0.79 2.45
C ILE A 269 -3.80 -2.10 1.76
N GLY A 270 -4.78 -2.83 2.30
CA GLY A 270 -5.33 -4.02 1.64
C GLY A 270 -6.00 -3.71 0.30
N VAL A 271 -6.85 -2.66 0.25
CA VAL A 271 -7.48 -2.20 -0.99
C VAL A 271 -6.43 -1.68 -1.98
N PHE A 272 -5.40 -1.00 -1.49
CA PHE A 272 -4.27 -0.56 -2.32
C PHE A 272 -3.60 -1.71 -3.04
N TYR A 273 -3.13 -2.73 -2.30
CA TYR A 273 -2.45 -3.87 -2.92
C TYR A 273 -3.39 -4.66 -3.83
N ALA A 274 -4.68 -4.75 -3.49
CA ALA A 274 -5.66 -5.42 -4.32
C ALA A 274 -5.92 -4.72 -5.66
N VAL A 275 -5.83 -3.39 -5.71
CA VAL A 275 -6.09 -2.62 -6.94
C VAL A 275 -4.83 -2.30 -7.72
N GLN A 276 -3.71 -1.98 -7.06
CA GLN A 276 -2.47 -1.54 -7.72
C GLN A 276 -1.95 -2.58 -8.71
N SER A 277 -2.06 -3.85 -8.35
CA SER A 277 -1.53 -4.96 -9.15
C SER A 277 -2.51 -5.46 -10.22
N GLY A 278 -3.72 -4.89 -10.27
CA GLY A 278 -4.78 -5.26 -11.20
C GLY A 278 -5.39 -6.64 -10.94
N PHE A 279 -6.23 -7.07 -11.87
CA PHE A 279 -6.87 -8.39 -11.88
C PHE A 279 -6.29 -9.22 -13.02
N THR A 280 -5.08 -9.74 -12.79
CA THR A 280 -4.27 -10.48 -13.76
C THR A 280 -4.08 -11.93 -13.30
N PHE A 281 -3.67 -12.82 -14.21
CA PHE A 281 -3.41 -14.24 -13.93
C PHE A 281 -2.43 -14.46 -12.75
N ASN A 282 -1.47 -13.55 -12.57
CA ASN A 282 -0.51 -13.56 -11.45
C ASN A 282 -1.16 -13.50 -10.06
N HIS A 283 -2.44 -13.17 -9.96
CA HIS A 283 -3.17 -13.02 -8.70
C HIS A 283 -4.13 -14.19 -8.41
N GLU A 284 -4.14 -15.22 -9.25
CA GLU A 284 -4.99 -16.40 -9.07
C GLU A 284 -4.70 -17.11 -7.73
N TYR A 285 -3.45 -17.08 -7.24
CA TYR A 285 -3.07 -17.63 -5.92
C TYR A 285 -3.75 -16.95 -4.71
N LEU A 286 -4.36 -15.77 -4.90
CA LEU A 286 -5.15 -15.10 -3.88
C LEU A 286 -6.59 -15.59 -3.87
N ILE A 287 -7.09 -16.11 -4.99
CA ILE A 287 -8.46 -16.57 -5.12
C ILE A 287 -8.72 -17.73 -4.16
N TYR A 288 -9.91 -17.74 -3.54
CA TYR A 288 -10.35 -18.89 -2.77
C TYR A 288 -10.78 -20.01 -3.70
N ASP A 289 -10.56 -21.26 -3.30
CA ASP A 289 -10.82 -22.44 -4.12
C ASP A 289 -12.26 -22.46 -4.68
N PHE A 290 -13.24 -21.98 -3.90
CA PHE A 290 -14.64 -21.88 -4.31
C PHE A 290 -14.95 -20.76 -5.33
N LEU A 291 -14.02 -19.84 -5.57
CA LEU A 291 -14.15 -18.71 -6.50
C LEU A 291 -13.35 -18.88 -7.79
N THR A 292 -12.68 -20.02 -7.97
CA THR A 292 -11.91 -20.36 -9.18
C THR A 292 -12.74 -20.36 -10.47
N HIS A 293 -14.07 -20.48 -10.36
CA HIS A 293 -15.00 -20.35 -11.49
C HIS A 293 -15.13 -18.92 -12.03
N ILE A 294 -14.65 -17.90 -11.29
CA ILE A 294 -14.70 -16.51 -11.69
C ILE A 294 -13.45 -16.14 -12.48
N ASP A 295 -13.66 -15.78 -13.74
CA ASP A 295 -12.61 -15.27 -14.61
C ASP A 295 -12.27 -13.82 -14.26
N ILE A 296 -11.20 -13.63 -13.48
CA ILE A 296 -10.75 -12.33 -12.99
C ILE A 296 -10.31 -11.38 -14.12
N LEU A 297 -9.96 -11.90 -15.30
CA LEU A 297 -9.49 -11.09 -16.44
C LEU A 297 -10.64 -10.31 -17.08
N LYS A 298 -11.89 -10.71 -16.85
CA LYS A 298 -13.08 -10.01 -17.36
C LYS A 298 -13.49 -8.81 -16.51
N LEU A 299 -12.92 -8.67 -15.31
CA LEU A 299 -13.26 -7.60 -14.39
C LEU A 299 -12.81 -6.24 -14.94
N LYS A 300 -13.75 -5.30 -15.04
CA LYS A 300 -13.47 -3.98 -15.63
C LYS A 300 -12.93 -3.03 -14.56
N THR A 301 -11.67 -2.62 -14.76
CA THR A 301 -10.99 -1.60 -13.95
C THR A 301 -11.33 -0.18 -14.39
N ASN A 302 -11.86 0.00 -15.60
CA ASN A 302 -12.44 1.25 -16.06
C ASN A 302 -13.76 1.54 -15.33
N PHE A 303 -13.78 2.61 -14.54
CA PHE A 303 -14.93 3.10 -13.82
C PHE A 303 -15.54 4.33 -14.50
N LEU A 304 -16.84 4.25 -14.81
CA LEU A 304 -17.64 5.31 -15.46
C LEU A 304 -17.06 5.82 -16.80
N GLY A 305 -16.14 5.09 -17.43
CA GLY A 305 -15.49 5.47 -18.69
C GLY A 305 -14.50 6.64 -18.60
N ILE A 306 -14.26 7.17 -17.39
CA ILE A 306 -13.40 8.35 -17.15
C ILE A 306 -12.30 8.09 -16.12
N LEU A 307 -12.32 6.93 -15.46
CA LEU A 307 -11.45 6.61 -14.35
C LEU A 307 -10.89 5.19 -14.47
N GLU A 308 -9.62 5.07 -14.86
CA GLU A 308 -8.89 3.82 -14.76
C GLU A 308 -8.40 3.61 -13.32
N LEU A 309 -8.85 2.54 -12.66
CA LEU A 309 -8.67 2.37 -11.20
C LEU A 309 -7.24 1.97 -10.81
N THR A 310 -6.53 1.29 -11.70
CA THR A 310 -5.14 0.83 -11.51
C THR A 310 -4.12 1.94 -11.73
N GLU A 311 -4.49 2.96 -12.50
CA GLU A 311 -3.62 4.09 -12.85
C GLU A 311 -3.78 5.28 -11.89
N ARG A 312 -2.79 6.19 -11.91
CA ARG A 312 -2.81 7.41 -11.10
C ARG A 312 -3.70 8.47 -11.77
N ASN A 313 -4.71 8.96 -11.04
CA ASN A 313 -5.49 10.13 -11.46
C ASN A 313 -5.04 11.37 -10.69
N ARG A 314 -4.48 12.36 -11.40
CA ARG A 314 -3.82 13.53 -10.79
C ARG A 314 -4.71 14.76 -10.64
N PHE A 315 -5.91 14.78 -11.22
CA PHE A 315 -6.64 16.04 -11.43
C PHE A 315 -7.90 16.18 -10.55
N TRP A 316 -9.00 15.49 -10.86
CA TRP A 316 -10.30 15.79 -10.25
C TRP A 316 -10.60 14.95 -9.00
N LEU A 317 -10.24 13.67 -8.99
CA LEU A 317 -10.52 12.77 -7.87
C LEU A 317 -9.77 13.20 -6.59
N PRO A 318 -8.48 13.58 -6.63
CA PRO A 318 -7.77 14.10 -5.46
C PRO A 318 -8.38 15.36 -4.85
N LEU A 319 -8.91 16.25 -5.70
CA LEU A 319 -9.59 17.45 -5.26
C LEU A 319 -10.88 17.10 -4.50
N ILE A 320 -11.67 16.15 -5.01
CA ILE A 320 -12.88 15.65 -4.34
C ILE A 320 -12.52 15.07 -2.97
N VAL A 321 -11.48 14.22 -2.90
CA VAL A 321 -11.01 13.65 -1.62
C VAL A 321 -10.63 14.76 -0.65
N GLY A 322 -9.86 15.76 -1.09
CA GLY A 322 -9.46 16.90 -0.27
C GLY A 322 -10.65 17.71 0.25
N ILE A 323 -11.63 18.01 -0.60
CA ILE A 323 -12.85 18.74 -0.22
C ILE A 323 -13.66 17.93 0.80
N LEU A 324 -13.90 16.65 0.55
CA LEU A 324 -14.59 15.76 1.47
C LEU A 324 -13.86 15.69 2.82
N GLN A 325 -12.53 15.57 2.79
CA GLN A 325 -11.73 15.51 4.01
C GLN A 325 -11.82 16.82 4.81
N PHE A 326 -11.80 17.97 4.14
CA PHE A 326 -11.99 19.27 4.78
C PHE A 326 -13.38 19.37 5.43
N VAL A 327 -14.43 18.98 4.71
CA VAL A 327 -15.81 18.95 5.24
C VAL A 327 -15.90 18.03 6.45
N GLN A 328 -15.34 16.82 6.38
CA GLN A 328 -15.33 15.86 7.48
C GLN A 328 -14.65 16.44 8.73
N VAL A 329 -13.43 16.98 8.59
CA VAL A 329 -12.71 17.57 9.72
C VAL A 329 -13.48 18.77 10.28
N LYS A 330 -14.05 19.62 9.43
CA LYS A 330 -14.85 20.76 9.87
C LYS A 330 -16.08 20.32 10.68
N LEU A 331 -16.74 19.24 10.27
CA LEU A 331 -17.89 18.66 11.00
C LEU A 331 -17.50 18.03 12.34
N THR A 332 -16.28 17.49 12.45
CA THR A 332 -15.75 16.99 13.73
C THR A 332 -15.30 18.12 14.67
N THR A 333 -15.07 19.34 14.15
CA THR A 333 -14.54 20.49 14.91
C THR A 333 -15.65 21.46 15.37
N ILE A 334 -16.91 21.04 15.43
CA ILE A 334 -18.05 21.96 15.64
C ILE A 334 -18.14 22.51 17.08
N LYS A 335 -18.10 23.86 17.15
CA LYS A 335 -18.43 24.81 18.25
C LYS A 335 -17.44 24.93 19.43
N ASN A 336 -16.25 25.45 19.15
CA ASN A 336 -15.60 26.45 20.04
C ASN A 336 -16.19 27.86 19.84
N ASN A 337 -17.49 27.98 19.58
CA ASN A 337 -18.12 29.26 19.27
C ASN A 337 -18.87 29.81 20.49
N LYS A 338 -18.08 30.23 21.48
CA LYS A 338 -18.30 31.28 22.50
C LYS A 338 -17.37 31.00 23.70
N GLN A 339 -16.12 31.42 23.59
CA GLN A 339 -15.39 31.90 24.76
C GLN A 339 -14.46 33.02 24.29
N ASN A 340 -15.08 34.20 24.17
CA ASN A 340 -14.38 35.45 24.39
C ASN A 340 -13.98 35.46 25.87
N LEU A 341 -12.80 34.94 26.19
CA LEU A 341 -12.05 35.51 27.30
C LEU A 341 -11.25 36.66 26.68
N PRO A 342 -11.42 37.91 27.15
CA PRO A 342 -10.66 39.03 26.65
C PRO A 342 -9.18 38.78 26.97
N VAL A 343 -8.41 38.36 25.97
CA VAL A 343 -6.96 38.43 26.03
C VAL A 343 -6.64 39.93 26.01
N LYS A 344 -6.38 40.51 27.19
CA LYS A 344 -5.67 41.79 27.29
C LYS A 344 -4.38 41.63 26.51
N LYS A 345 -4.27 42.33 25.38
CA LYS A 345 -3.02 42.47 24.63
C LYS A 345 -2.11 43.40 25.42
N GLU A 346 -1.34 42.82 26.33
CA GLU A 346 -0.11 43.45 26.83
C GLU A 346 1.09 42.68 26.29
N ASN A 347 2.17 43.43 26.08
CA ASN A 347 3.30 43.18 25.19
C ASN A 347 3.80 41.73 25.16
N LYS A 348 3.80 41.12 23.95
CA LYS A 348 4.27 39.75 23.71
C LYS A 348 5.80 39.66 23.73
N VAL A 349 6.35 39.18 24.84
CA VAL A 349 7.55 38.34 24.83
C VAL A 349 7.16 37.03 24.13
N LYS A 350 7.95 36.61 23.14
CA LYS A 350 7.75 35.34 22.39
C LYS A 350 8.29 34.18 23.22
N ASP A 351 7.57 33.78 24.26
CA ASP A 351 7.81 32.47 24.86
C ASP A 351 6.98 31.41 24.12
N PHE A 352 7.60 30.24 23.92
CA PHE A 352 7.03 29.10 23.21
C PHE A 352 5.94 28.45 24.08
N ASP A 353 4.75 29.05 24.09
CA ASP A 353 3.61 28.60 24.89
C ASP A 353 2.96 27.34 24.28
N MET A 354 2.86 26.27 25.06
CA MET A 354 2.20 25.00 24.68
C MET A 354 0.70 25.18 24.27
N GLN A 355 0.09 26.31 24.63
CA GLN A 355 -1.27 26.71 24.22
C GLN A 355 -1.35 27.01 22.72
N ASP A 356 -0.30 27.61 22.14
CA ASP A 356 -0.18 27.78 20.69
C ASP A 356 -0.04 26.42 20.01
N ASN A 357 0.66 25.45 20.61
CA ASN A 357 0.85 24.11 20.02
C ASN A 357 -0.47 23.33 19.84
N MET A 358 -1.41 23.40 20.80
CA MET A 358 -2.70 22.69 20.68
C MET A 358 -3.63 23.35 19.64
N GLN A 359 -3.67 24.69 19.60
CA GLN A 359 -4.45 25.42 18.59
C GLN A 359 -3.83 25.31 17.18
N VAL A 360 -2.50 25.28 17.10
CA VAL A 360 -1.76 25.02 15.86
C VAL A 360 -2.05 23.60 15.36
N MET A 361 -2.11 22.61 16.24
CA MET A 361 -2.47 21.23 15.88
C MET A 361 -3.91 21.12 15.35
N GLN A 362 -4.87 21.83 15.96
CA GLN A 362 -6.26 21.86 15.45
C GLN A 362 -6.35 22.56 14.09
N LYS A 363 -5.66 23.69 13.91
CA LYS A 363 -5.64 24.42 12.64
C LYS A 363 -4.89 23.64 11.54
N SER A 364 -3.82 22.93 11.87
CA SER A 364 -3.14 22.06 10.91
C SER A 364 -4.03 20.89 10.52
N MET A 365 -4.73 20.26 11.46
CA MET A 365 -5.70 19.21 11.14
C MET A 365 -6.82 19.73 10.21
N LEU A 366 -7.28 20.96 10.38
CA LEU A 366 -8.35 21.52 9.54
C LEU A 366 -7.88 21.88 8.12
N TYR A 367 -6.71 22.48 7.96
CA TYR A 367 -6.26 23.01 6.65
C TYR A 367 -5.15 22.21 6.00
N VAL A 368 -4.17 21.74 6.78
CA VAL A 368 -3.01 21.02 6.26
C VAL A 368 -3.35 19.58 5.89
N LEU A 369 -4.05 18.87 6.78
CA LEU A 369 -4.37 17.45 6.57
C LEU A 369 -5.18 17.19 5.28
N PRO A 370 -6.23 17.96 4.93
CA PRO A 370 -6.97 17.74 3.68
C PRO A 370 -6.12 17.98 2.42
N ILE A 371 -5.26 19.01 2.44
CA ILE A 371 -4.34 19.29 1.32
C ILE A 371 -3.34 18.15 1.16
N MET A 372 -2.79 17.66 2.28
CA MET A 372 -1.87 16.54 2.29
C MET A 372 -2.53 15.26 1.77
N ILE A 373 -3.76 14.96 2.20
CA ILE A 373 -4.51 13.79 1.73
C ILE A 373 -4.83 13.92 0.23
N ALA A 374 -5.20 15.11 -0.25
CA ALA A 374 -5.39 15.34 -1.68
C ALA A 374 -4.09 15.04 -2.45
N PHE A 375 -2.95 15.58 -2.01
CA PHE A 375 -1.66 15.29 -2.63
C PHE A 375 -1.30 13.79 -2.63
N PHE A 376 -1.51 13.09 -1.52
CA PHE A 376 -1.29 11.64 -1.44
C PHE A 376 -2.20 10.88 -2.40
N SER A 377 -3.50 11.20 -2.42
CA SER A 377 -4.44 10.54 -3.32
C SER A 377 -4.09 10.73 -4.80
N ALA A 378 -3.44 11.84 -5.17
CA ALA A 378 -2.92 12.07 -6.52
C ALA A 378 -1.66 11.23 -6.85
N SER A 379 -0.97 10.72 -5.83
CA SER A 379 0.24 9.91 -5.98
C SER A 379 -0.04 8.41 -6.14
N PHE A 380 -1.26 7.98 -5.80
CA PHE A 380 -1.66 6.58 -5.77
C PHE A 380 -2.65 6.22 -6.90
N PRO A 381 -2.85 4.91 -7.17
CA PRO A 381 -3.93 4.43 -8.04
C PRO A 381 -5.30 5.02 -7.67
N ALA A 382 -6.08 5.36 -8.68
CA ALA A 382 -7.38 5.99 -8.54
C ALA A 382 -8.36 5.17 -7.70
N GLY A 383 -8.25 3.84 -7.68
CA GLY A 383 -9.08 3.00 -6.82
C GLY A 383 -8.89 3.26 -5.33
N ILE A 384 -7.69 3.64 -4.87
CA ILE A 384 -7.51 4.07 -3.47
C ILE A 384 -8.18 5.41 -3.23
N ALA A 385 -8.01 6.36 -4.15
CA ALA A 385 -8.61 7.68 -4.00
C ALA A 385 -10.15 7.58 -4.00
N LEU A 386 -10.72 6.67 -4.80
CA LEU A 386 -12.15 6.34 -4.78
C LEU A 386 -12.57 5.75 -3.43
N TYR A 387 -11.84 4.74 -2.93
CA TYR A 387 -12.06 4.18 -1.61
C TYR A 387 -12.01 5.27 -0.53
N TRP A 388 -11.01 6.15 -0.57
CA TRP A 388 -10.86 7.24 0.39
C TRP A 388 -12.05 8.21 0.32
N ALA A 389 -12.45 8.65 -0.88
CA ALA A 389 -13.59 9.52 -1.07
C ALA A 389 -14.88 8.91 -0.48
N CYS A 390 -15.19 7.66 -0.82
CA CYS A 390 -16.37 6.97 -0.31
C CYS A 390 -16.33 6.77 1.20
N SER A 391 -15.16 6.43 1.73
CA SER A 391 -14.93 6.20 3.15
C SER A 391 -15.09 7.48 3.97
N THR A 392 -14.58 8.61 3.45
CA THR A 392 -14.76 9.94 4.03
C THR A 392 -16.19 10.44 3.92
N ALA A 393 -16.86 10.22 2.78
CA ALA A 393 -18.27 10.54 2.60
C ALA A 393 -19.17 9.79 3.60
N TYR A 394 -18.92 8.49 3.79
CA TYR A 394 -19.59 7.71 4.83
C TYR A 394 -19.33 8.31 6.22
N GLY A 395 -18.08 8.66 6.53
CA GLY A 395 -17.72 9.30 7.79
C GLY A 395 -18.40 10.65 8.01
N ILE A 396 -18.61 11.45 6.97
CA ILE A 396 -19.39 12.70 7.02
C ILE A 396 -20.84 12.40 7.44
N VAL A 397 -21.48 11.45 6.78
CA VAL A 397 -22.85 11.03 7.09
C VAL A 397 -22.94 10.56 8.55
N GLN A 398 -22.00 9.70 8.96
CA GLN A 398 -21.88 9.21 10.33
C GLN A 398 -21.72 10.34 11.35
N GLN A 399 -20.84 11.32 11.07
CA GLN A 399 -20.62 12.48 11.93
C GLN A 399 -21.88 13.35 12.06
N ILE A 400 -22.62 13.54 10.96
CA ILE A 400 -23.89 14.31 10.97
C ILE A 400 -24.90 13.63 11.90
N PHE A 401 -25.05 12.30 11.83
CA PHE A 401 -25.96 11.56 12.72
C PHE A 401 -25.55 11.65 14.19
N ILE A 402 -24.25 11.55 14.49
CA ILE A 402 -23.74 11.65 15.86
C ILE A 402 -23.92 13.05 16.43
N ASN A 403 -23.60 14.07 15.64
CA ASN A 403 -23.77 15.47 16.03
C ASN A 403 -25.24 15.82 16.28
N LYS A 404 -26.19 15.19 15.56
CA LYS A 404 -27.64 15.33 15.82
C LYS A 404 -28.08 14.66 17.11
N LYS A 405 -27.63 13.44 17.40
CA LYS A 405 -28.00 12.70 18.63
C LYS A 405 -27.47 13.32 19.93
N SER A 406 -26.52 14.23 19.83
CA SER A 406 -25.81 14.80 20.96
C SER A 406 -26.04 16.31 21.14
N LYS A 407 -26.94 16.88 20.34
CA LYS A 407 -27.73 18.07 20.69
C LYS A 407 -29.00 17.59 21.37
#